data_AF-A0A344AIN2-F1
#
_entry.id   AF-A0A344AIN2-F1
#
_cell.length_a   1.000
_cell.length_b   1.000
_cell.length_c   1.000
_cell.angle_alpha   90.00
_cell.angle_beta   90.00
_cell.angle_gamma   90.00
#
_symmetry.space_group_name_H-M   'P 1'
#
loop_
_entity.id
_entity.type
_entity.pdbx_description
1 polymer ?
#
loop_
_entity_poly.entity_id
_entity_poly.type
_entity_poly.pdbx_seq_one_letter_code
_entity_poly.pdbx_strand_id
1 'polypeptide(L)'
;MFLLHKHDSFWIFLLISISIPYLALSISRLLAPIREGPEKLASYESGIEPKGNTWIRFQIRYYMFASVFAISDVETVFLYPWAIGFRELGLFAFIEVIILIFILIVGSVHAWRKGALEWSQVPNILVRKAKAELTLAEIFFSIQ
;
A
#
# COMPACT_ATOMS: atom_id res chain seq x y z
N MET A 1 -18.26 22.30 -26.05
CA MET A 1 -18.45 23.55 -25.29
C MET A 1 -18.40 23.19 -23.81
N PHE A 2 -17.27 23.46 -23.14
CA PHE A 2 -17.01 23.06 -21.74
C PHE A 2 -17.93 23.85 -20.79
N LEU A 3 -18.86 23.18 -20.11
CA LEU A 3 -19.75 23.79 -19.11
C LEU A 3 -19.02 23.91 -17.77
N LEU A 4 -18.18 24.95 -17.63
CA LEU A 4 -17.43 25.24 -16.40
C LEU A 4 -18.36 25.41 -15.17
N HIS A 5 -19.57 25.93 -15.37
CA HIS A 5 -20.52 26.21 -14.29
C HIS A 5 -20.93 25.00 -13.45
N LYS A 6 -20.85 23.78 -14.01
CA LYS A 6 -21.17 22.55 -13.26
C LYS A 6 -20.06 22.13 -12.30
N HIS A 7 -18.82 22.56 -12.56
CA HIS A 7 -17.65 22.23 -11.75
C HIS A 7 -17.34 23.28 -10.67
N ASP A 8 -17.99 24.44 -10.73
CA ASP A 8 -17.78 25.53 -9.76
C ASP A 8 -18.01 25.05 -8.32
N SER A 9 -19.04 24.23 -8.07
CA SER A 9 -19.30 23.64 -6.75
C SER A 9 -18.19 22.71 -6.28
N PHE A 10 -17.54 21.97 -7.17
CA PHE A 10 -16.41 21.10 -6.83
C PHE A 10 -15.21 21.93 -6.38
N TRP A 11 -14.87 22.99 -7.12
CA TRP A 11 -13.74 23.86 -6.76
C TRP A 11 -13.97 24.61 -5.45
N ILE A 12 -15.19 25.11 -5.23
CA ILE A 12 -15.57 25.76 -3.97
C ILE A 12 -15.44 24.78 -2.80
N PHE A 13 -15.97 23.56 -2.96
CA PHE A 13 -15.86 22.52 -1.94
C PHE A 13 -14.40 22.14 -1.65
N LEU A 14 -13.58 21.96 -2.69
CA LEU A 14 -12.15 21.65 -2.56
C LEU A 14 -11.41 22.75 -1.78
N LEU A 15 -11.65 24.02 -2.11
CA LEU A 15 -11.05 25.17 -1.43
C LEU A 15 -11.46 25.24 0.04
N ILE A 16 -12.74 25.00 0.35
CA ILE A 16 -13.22 24.96 1.74
C ILE A 16 -12.57 23.77 2.48
N SER A 17 -12.54 22.59 1.87
CA SER A 17 -11.99 21.37 2.49
C SER A 17 -10.50 21.48 2.80
N ILE A 18 -9.70 22.15 1.95
CA ILE A 18 -8.27 22.40 2.18
C ILE A 18 -8.06 23.56 3.17
N SER A 19 -8.90 24.60 3.12
CA SER A 19 -8.74 25.76 3.99
C SER A 19 -8.99 25.44 5.46
N ILE A 20 -9.93 24.54 5.78
CA ILE A 20 -10.21 24.13 7.17
C ILE A 20 -8.97 23.58 7.90
N PRO A 21 -8.29 22.50 7.44
CA PRO A 21 -7.10 22.00 8.10
C PRO A 21 -5.94 23.01 8.06
N TYR A 22 -5.83 23.79 6.99
CA TYR A 22 -4.82 24.85 6.89
C TYR A 22 -5.01 25.93 7.96
N LEU A 23 -6.23 26.45 8.12
CA LEU A 23 -6.59 27.43 9.15
C LEU A 23 -6.41 26.83 10.55
N ALA A 24 -6.86 25.59 10.78
CA ALA A 24 -6.70 24.92 12.06
C ALA A 24 -5.23 24.78 12.47
N LEU A 25 -4.36 24.34 11.55
CA LEU A 25 -2.91 24.24 11.79
C LEU A 25 -2.26 25.62 11.95
N SER A 26 -2.71 26.63 11.21
CA SER A 26 -2.19 28.01 11.31
C SER A 26 -2.54 28.66 12.64
N ILE A 27 -3.80 28.55 13.08
CA ILE A 27 -4.26 29.03 14.39
C ILE A 27 -3.52 28.29 15.50
N SER A 28 -3.38 26.96 15.39
CA SER A 28 -2.62 26.16 16.36
C SER A 28 -1.17 26.64 16.46
N ARG A 29 -0.50 26.92 15.33
CA ARG A 29 0.88 27.47 15.34
C ARG A 29 0.98 28.86 15.95
N LEU A 30 -0.03 29.73 15.76
CA LEU A 30 -0.03 31.10 16.30
C LEU A 30 -0.33 31.15 17.80
N LEU A 31 -1.23 30.28 18.29
CA LEU A 31 -1.63 30.25 19.70
C LEU A 31 -0.75 29.35 20.57
N ALA A 32 -0.11 28.32 19.99
CA ALA A 32 0.70 27.39 20.77
C ALA A 32 1.99 28.06 21.26
N PRO A 33 2.39 27.83 22.52
CA PRO A 33 3.66 28.31 23.03
C PRO A 33 4.81 27.62 22.28
N ILE A 34 5.58 28.41 21.54
CA ILE A 34 6.77 27.96 20.82
C ILE A 34 7.89 27.78 21.86
N ARG A 35 8.21 26.51 22.16
CA ARG A 35 9.38 26.12 22.94
C ARG A 35 10.24 25.23 22.07
N GLU A 36 11.27 25.81 21.48
CA GLU A 36 12.27 25.12 20.68
C GLU A 36 13.46 24.78 21.58
N GLY A 37 13.43 23.58 22.17
CA GLY A 37 14.55 23.01 22.90
C GLY A 37 15.29 21.98 22.03
N PRO A 38 16.61 21.82 22.18
CA PRO A 38 17.39 20.85 21.41
C PRO A 38 16.87 19.41 21.59
N GLU A 39 16.35 19.08 22.77
CA GLU A 39 15.75 17.76 23.06
C GLU A 39 14.43 17.53 22.31
N LYS A 40 13.60 18.57 22.13
CA LYS A 40 12.30 18.47 21.43
C LYS A 40 12.47 18.33 19.91
N LEU A 41 13.59 18.80 19.37
CA LEU A 41 13.95 18.70 17.96
C LEU A 41 14.77 17.43 17.65
N ALA A 42 15.24 16.72 18.67
CA ALA A 42 15.92 15.44 18.50
C ALA A 42 14.93 14.34 18.08
N SER A 43 15.40 13.38 17.29
CA SER A 43 14.61 12.21 16.94
C SER A 43 14.28 11.39 18.19
N TYR A 44 13.03 10.93 18.28
CA TYR A 44 12.58 10.12 19.41
C TYR A 44 13.20 8.73 19.37
N GLU A 45 14.10 8.44 20.32
CA GLU A 45 14.76 7.14 20.50
C GLU A 45 14.65 6.67 21.97
N SER A 46 13.47 6.89 22.59
CA SER A 46 13.17 6.54 23.98
C SER A 46 14.19 7.04 25.03
N GLY A 47 14.77 8.23 24.79
CA GLY A 47 15.69 8.91 25.71
C GLY A 47 17.19 8.64 25.47
N ILE A 48 17.53 7.92 24.40
CA ILE A 48 18.93 7.66 24.02
C ILE A 48 19.29 8.58 22.85
N GLU A 49 20.55 8.99 22.75
CA GLU A 49 21.02 9.71 21.55
C GLU A 49 20.93 8.79 20.32
N PRO A 50 20.31 9.22 19.22
CA PRO A 50 20.22 8.42 18.02
C PRO A 50 21.62 8.13 17.49
N LYS A 51 21.99 6.84 17.51
CA LYS A 51 23.30 6.36 17.04
C LYS A 51 23.13 5.43 15.86
N GLY A 52 23.88 5.70 14.79
CA GLY A 52 23.97 4.82 13.63
C GLY A 52 23.57 5.49 12.32
N ASN A 53 23.61 4.69 11.26
CA ASN A 53 23.31 5.13 9.92
C ASN A 53 21.79 5.01 9.68
N THR A 54 21.11 6.08 9.31
CA THR A 54 19.64 6.11 9.06
C THR A 54 19.22 5.34 7.80
N TRP A 55 20.18 4.76 7.08
CA TRP A 55 19.96 4.06 5.82
C TRP A 55 19.44 2.65 6.06
N ILE A 56 18.12 2.51 6.01
CA ILE A 56 17.44 1.23 6.08
C ILE A 56 17.32 0.66 4.66
N ARG A 57 17.61 -0.63 4.50
CA ARG A 57 17.34 -1.32 3.23
C ARG A 57 15.84 -1.46 3.03
N PHE A 58 15.27 -0.61 2.18
CA PHE A 58 13.88 -0.76 1.74
C PHE A 58 13.67 -2.14 1.15
N GLN A 59 12.64 -2.80 1.66
CA GLN A 59 12.38 -4.20 1.35
C GLN A 59 11.61 -4.27 0.04
N ILE A 60 12.01 -5.18 -0.86
CA ILE A 60 11.38 -5.34 -2.20
C ILE A 60 9.87 -5.60 -2.12
N ARG A 61 9.38 -6.10 -0.98
CA ARG A 61 7.98 -6.39 -0.71
C ARG A 61 7.05 -5.21 -1.03
N TYR A 62 7.44 -3.98 -0.64
CA TYR A 62 6.62 -2.79 -0.91
C TYR A 62 6.45 -2.54 -2.41
N TYR A 63 7.50 -2.79 -3.19
CA TYR A 63 7.45 -2.67 -4.65
C TYR A 63 6.56 -3.75 -5.28
N MET A 64 6.59 -4.99 -4.77
CA MET A 64 5.73 -6.07 -5.28
C MET A 64 4.24 -5.75 -5.08
N PHE A 65 3.86 -5.28 -3.89
CA PHE A 65 2.47 -4.83 -3.62
C PHE A 65 2.07 -3.65 -4.52
N ALA A 66 2.92 -2.62 -4.62
CA ALA A 66 2.64 -1.45 -5.44
C ALA A 66 2.48 -1.80 -6.93
N SER A 67 3.28 -2.72 -7.44
CA SER A 67 3.22 -3.14 -8.86
C SER A 67 1.93 -3.91 -9.17
N VAL A 68 1.55 -4.86 -8.31
CA VAL A 68 0.29 -5.62 -8.47
C VAL A 68 -0.92 -4.68 -8.38
N PHE A 69 -0.89 -3.73 -7.44
CA PHE A 69 -1.94 -2.72 -7.32
C PHE A 69 -2.02 -1.81 -8.55
N ALA A 70 -0.89 -1.29 -9.04
CA ALA A 70 -0.86 -0.39 -10.18
C ALA A 70 -1.35 -1.05 -11.48
N ILE A 71 -1.01 -2.33 -11.71
CA ILE A 71 -1.51 -3.10 -12.86
C ILE A 71 -3.03 -3.27 -12.74
N SER A 72 -3.52 -3.68 -11.57
CA SER A 72 -4.96 -3.85 -11.31
C SER A 72 -5.75 -2.55 -11.45
N ASP A 73 -5.17 -1.40 -11.07
CA ASP A 73 -5.81 -0.08 -11.18
C ASP A 73 -5.98 0.33 -12.65
N VAL A 74 -4.94 0.16 -13.46
CA VAL A 74 -5.00 0.41 -14.91
C VAL A 74 -6.10 -0.42 -15.59
N GLU A 75 -6.32 -1.65 -15.16
CA GLU A 75 -7.39 -2.49 -15.72
C GLU A 75 -8.78 -1.99 -15.34
N THR A 76 -8.97 -1.48 -14.11
CA THR A 76 -10.26 -0.85 -13.76
C THR A 76 -10.54 0.40 -14.58
N VAL A 77 -9.52 1.14 -15.02
CA VAL A 77 -9.69 2.25 -15.96
C VAL A 77 -10.23 1.75 -17.32
N PHE A 78 -9.82 0.56 -17.78
CA PHE A 78 -10.39 -0.04 -18.99
C PHE A 78 -11.82 -0.55 -18.80
N LEU A 79 -12.18 -1.02 -17.59
CA LEU A 79 -13.53 -1.47 -17.29
C LEU A 79 -14.56 -0.33 -17.22
N TYR A 80 -14.13 0.89 -16.85
CA TYR A 80 -15.01 2.04 -16.66
C TYR A 80 -15.80 2.45 -17.92
N PRO A 81 -15.16 2.69 -19.08
CA PRO A 81 -15.87 3.05 -20.31
C PRO A 81 -16.84 1.96 -20.77
N TRP A 82 -16.43 0.68 -20.63
CA TRP A 82 -17.31 -0.45 -20.94
C TRP A 82 -18.54 -0.48 -20.03
N ALA A 83 -18.36 -0.27 -18.72
CA ALA A 83 -19.45 -0.29 -17.75
C ALA A 83 -20.50 0.81 -18.03
N ILE A 84 -20.04 2.01 -18.44
CA ILE A 84 -20.92 3.13 -18.81
C ILE A 84 -21.62 2.84 -20.16
N GLY A 85 -20.91 2.26 -21.13
CA GLY A 85 -21.40 1.96 -22.48
C GLY A 85 -22.11 0.61 -22.64
N PHE A 86 -22.33 -0.16 -21.56
CA PHE A 86 -22.75 -1.56 -21.61
C PHE A 86 -24.00 -1.82 -22.48
N ARG A 87 -24.96 -0.89 -22.46
CA ARG A 87 -26.24 -1.04 -23.20
C ARG A 87 -26.06 -0.99 -24.72
N GLU A 88 -25.04 -0.33 -25.23
CA GLU A 88 -24.83 -0.15 -26.68
C GLU A 88 -23.84 -1.16 -27.27
N LEU A 89 -22.94 -1.70 -26.45
CA LEU A 89 -21.84 -2.58 -26.88
C LEU A 89 -22.24 -4.06 -27.05
N GLY A 90 -23.39 -4.46 -26.50
CA GLY A 90 -23.96 -5.80 -26.68
C GLY A 90 -23.12 -6.95 -26.08
N LEU A 91 -23.43 -8.18 -26.50
CA LEU A 91 -22.82 -9.40 -25.95
C LEU A 91 -21.33 -9.58 -26.29
N PHE A 92 -20.86 -8.97 -27.38
CA PHE A 92 -19.48 -9.10 -27.82
C PHE A 92 -18.52 -8.45 -26.80
N ALA A 93 -18.76 -7.19 -26.44
CA ALA A 93 -17.94 -6.49 -25.45
C ALA A 93 -18.06 -7.11 -24.04
N PHE A 94 -19.19 -7.75 -23.73
CA PHE A 94 -19.34 -8.50 -22.47
C PHE A 94 -18.35 -9.68 -22.39
N ILE A 95 -18.17 -10.43 -23.48
CA ILE A 95 -17.21 -11.54 -23.54
C ILE A 95 -15.78 -11.03 -23.42
N GLU A 96 -15.44 -9.92 -24.10
CA GLU A 96 -14.11 -9.30 -24.01
C GLU A 96 -13.76 -8.91 -22.58
N VAL A 97 -14.71 -8.31 -21.84
CA VAL A 97 -14.48 -7.94 -20.44
C VAL A 97 -14.37 -9.14 -19.52
N ILE A 98 -15.15 -10.21 -19.75
CA ILE A 98 -14.97 -11.45 -19.00
C ILE A 98 -13.57 -12.02 -19.22
N ILE A 99 -13.09 -12.03 -20.46
CA ILE A 99 -11.74 -12.51 -20.78
C ILE A 99 -10.69 -11.64 -20.09
N LEU A 100 -10.86 -10.31 -20.11
CA LEU A 100 -9.95 -9.37 -19.46
C LEU A 100 -9.89 -9.61 -17.94
N ILE A 101 -11.04 -9.73 -17.27
CA ILE A 101 -11.12 -10.05 -15.83
C ILE A 101 -10.51 -11.43 -15.53
N PHE A 102 -10.71 -12.42 -16.42
CA PHE A 102 -10.16 -13.76 -16.23
C PHE A 102 -8.63 -13.75 -16.26
N ILE A 103 -8.03 -13.10 -17.25
CA ILE A 103 -6.57 -12.94 -17.35
C ILE A 103 -6.00 -12.29 -16.08
N LEU A 104 -6.72 -11.30 -15.57
CA LEU A 104 -6.43 -10.57 -14.34
C LEU A 104 -6.37 -11.45 -13.10
N ILE A 105 -7.42 -12.25 -12.90
CA ILE A 105 -7.52 -13.17 -11.78
C ILE A 105 -6.39 -14.19 -11.87
N VAL A 106 -6.11 -14.72 -13.06
CA VAL A 106 -5.00 -15.66 -13.28
C VAL A 106 -3.65 -15.00 -12.93
N GLY A 107 -3.41 -13.77 -13.39
CA GLY A 107 -2.18 -13.03 -13.07
C GLY A 107 -2.02 -12.78 -11.57
N SER A 108 -3.10 -12.37 -10.90
CA SER A 108 -3.13 -12.09 -9.46
C SER A 108 -2.92 -13.36 -8.63
N VAL A 109 -3.61 -14.45 -8.97
CA VAL A 109 -3.44 -15.75 -8.33
C VAL A 109 -2.02 -16.28 -8.53
N HIS A 110 -1.44 -16.11 -9.73
CA HIS A 110 -0.05 -16.50 -10.00
C HIS A 110 0.94 -15.70 -9.17
N ALA A 111 0.77 -14.38 -9.07
CA ALA A 111 1.59 -13.53 -8.22
C ALA A 111 1.49 -13.95 -6.74
N TRP A 112 0.28 -14.27 -6.27
CA TRP A 112 0.05 -14.79 -4.92
C TRP A 112 0.76 -16.12 -4.70
N ARG A 113 0.62 -17.09 -5.63
CA ARG A 113 1.30 -18.38 -5.53
C ARG A 113 2.83 -18.28 -5.52
N LYS A 114 3.39 -17.23 -6.13
CA LYS A 114 4.83 -16.93 -6.08
C LYS A 114 5.27 -16.18 -4.81
N GLY A 115 4.35 -15.95 -3.88
CA GLY A 115 4.65 -15.24 -2.63
C GLY A 115 4.85 -13.74 -2.79
N ALA A 116 4.50 -13.14 -3.94
CA ALA A 116 4.68 -11.70 -4.18
C ALA A 116 3.88 -10.82 -3.22
N LEU A 117 2.80 -11.36 -2.66
CA LEU A 117 1.87 -10.72 -1.74
C LEU A 117 2.07 -11.21 -0.29
N GLU A 118 3.15 -11.93 0.01
CA GLU A 118 3.44 -12.38 1.38
C GLU A 118 4.21 -11.33 2.17
N TRP A 119 3.71 -11.00 3.36
CA TRP A 119 4.33 -10.00 4.24
C TRP A 119 5.62 -10.50 4.90
N SER A 120 5.66 -11.78 5.26
CA SER A 120 6.83 -12.45 5.86
C SER A 120 7.13 -13.72 5.10
N GLN A 121 8.03 -13.61 4.13
CA GLN A 121 8.64 -14.78 3.50
C GLN A 121 9.70 -15.31 4.46
N VAL A 122 9.33 -16.20 5.39
CA VAL A 122 10.35 -16.96 6.12
C VAL A 122 11.01 -17.88 5.10
N PRO A 123 12.32 -17.75 4.82
CA PRO A 123 12.98 -18.61 3.86
C PRO A 123 12.75 -20.07 4.26
N ASN A 124 12.32 -20.91 3.31
CA ASN A 124 12.13 -22.35 3.57
C ASN A 124 13.38 -23.00 4.18
N ILE A 125 14.56 -22.42 3.95
CA ILE A 125 15.84 -22.81 4.56
C ILE A 125 15.82 -22.63 6.08
N LEU A 126 15.29 -21.51 6.59
CA LEU A 126 15.19 -21.26 8.04
C LEU A 126 14.13 -22.14 8.70
N VAL A 127 13.00 -22.37 8.02
CA VAL A 127 11.97 -23.30 8.51
C VAL A 127 12.51 -24.73 8.58
N ARG A 128 13.23 -25.18 7.55
CA ARG A 128 13.87 -26.50 7.54
C ARG A 128 14.98 -26.61 8.59
N LYS A 129 15.78 -25.56 8.78
CA LYS A 129 16.84 -25.52 9.78
C LYS A 129 16.28 -25.59 11.20
N ALA A 130 15.28 -24.76 11.51
CA ALA A 130 14.59 -24.80 12.81
C ALA A 130 13.95 -26.16 13.07
N LYS A 131 13.33 -26.77 12.05
CA LYS A 131 12.75 -28.11 12.16
C LYS A 131 13.80 -29.17 12.42
N ALA A 132 14.95 -29.13 11.73
CA ALA A 132 16.05 -30.07 11.94
C ALA A 132 16.66 -29.93 13.35
N GLU A 133 16.87 -28.71 13.83
CA GLU A 133 17.35 -28.46 15.21
C GLU A 133 16.35 -28.93 16.26
N LEU A 134 15.04 -28.76 16.03
CA LEU A 134 13.99 -29.31 16.90
C LEU A 134 14.02 -30.85 16.93
N THR A 135 14.23 -31.49 15.77
CA THR A 135 14.28 -32.97 15.69
C THR A 135 15.49 -33.53 16.43
N LEU A 136 16.64 -32.85 16.34
CA LEU A 136 17.84 -33.22 17.09
C LEU A 136 17.64 -33.05 18.60
N ALA A 137 16.94 -31.99 19.03
CA ALA A 137 16.61 -31.78 20.43
C ALA A 137 15.65 -32.87 20.97
N GLU A 138 14.64 -33.27 20.20
CA GLU A 138 13.73 -34.36 20.56
C GLU A 138 14.46 -35.71 20.67
N ILE A 139 15.39 -36.00 19.76
CA ILE A 139 16.22 -37.23 19.83
C ILE A 139 17.14 -37.20 21.04
N PHE A 140 17.75 -36.06 21.37
CA PHE A 140 18.61 -35.91 22.55
C PHE A 140 17.83 -36.11 23.85
N PHE A 141 16.62 -35.55 23.95
CA PHE A 141 15.73 -35.75 25.12
C PHE A 141 15.18 -37.17 25.24
N SER A 142 15.09 -37.94 24.14
CA SER A 142 14.63 -39.34 24.16
C SER A 142 15.72 -40.34 24.56
N ILE A 143 16.99 -39.93 24.61
CA ILE A 143 18.15 -40.78 24.93
C ILE A 143 18.64 -40.58 26.38
N GLN A 144 18.14 -39.58 27.10
CA GLN A 144 18.30 -39.41 28.55
C GLN A 144 17.12 -40.02 29.32
#